data_AF-A0A0K1YXM6-F1
#
_entry.id   AF-A0A0K1YXM6-F1
#
_cell.length_a   1.000
_cell.length_b   1.000
_cell.length_c   1.000
_cell.angle_alpha   90.00
_cell.angle_beta   90.00
_cell.angle_gamma   90.00
#
_symmetry.space_group_name_H-M   'P 1'
#
loop_
_entity.id
_entity.type
_entity.pdbx_description
1 polymer ?
#
loop_
_entity_poly.entity_id
_entity_poly.type
_entity_poly.pdbx_seq_one_letter_code
_entity_poly.pdbx_strand_id
1 'polypeptide(L)'
;RVLQAELKINIRLTPTGKAIPIRLFLTNESGYYLDISLYKEVTDSLTGQLGHSDRQIMFQAYGDKQGPLHGMLINTPYVTKDLLQSKRFQAQSLGTTYVYDFPEMFRQSLLKLWESADAYTHLPKCPLPSDLLTYTELVLDPQG
;
A
#
# COMPACT_ATOMS: atom_id res chain seq x y z
N ARG A 1 -12.58 12.75 8.56
CA ARG A 1 -12.30 11.29 8.43
C ARG A 1 -10.82 11.15 8.07
N VAL A 2 -10.06 10.31 8.78
CA VAL A 2 -8.62 10.13 8.52
C VAL A 2 -8.45 9.04 7.46
N LEU A 3 -7.84 9.37 6.32
CA LEU A 3 -7.62 8.44 5.18
C LEU A 3 -6.19 7.89 5.15
N GLN A 4 -5.25 8.63 5.72
CA GLN A 4 -3.85 8.25 5.75
C GLN A 4 -3.28 8.58 7.13
N ALA A 5 -2.46 7.69 7.66
CA ALA A 5 -1.63 7.96 8.82
C ALA A 5 -0.19 7.53 8.52
N GLU A 6 0.76 8.35 8.97
CA GLU A 6 2.18 8.04 8.93
C GLU A 6 2.70 7.97 10.36
N LEU A 7 3.51 6.96 10.66
CA LEU A 7 4.17 6.82 11.95
C LEU A 7 5.67 6.57 11.72
N LYS A 8 6.51 7.37 12.39
CA LYS A 8 7.96 7.17 12.41
C LYS A 8 8.40 6.60 13.75
N ILE A 9 9.02 5.43 13.72
CA ILE A 9 9.51 4.71 14.91
C ILE A 9 11.00 4.46 14.74
N ASN A 10 11.78 4.62 15.79
CA ASN A 10 13.19 4.21 15.80
C ASN A 10 13.32 2.87 16.53
N ILE A 11 13.71 1.82 15.81
CA ILE A 11 13.87 0.47 16.36
C ILE A 11 15.35 0.12 16.49
N ARG A 12 15.72 -0.55 17.58
CA ARG A 12 17.07 -1.12 17.77
C ARG A 12 16.96 -2.63 17.85
N LEU A 13 17.74 -3.36 17.05
CA LEU A 13 17.76 -4.83 17.05
C LEU A 13 18.53 -5.41 18.24
N THR A 14 19.47 -4.65 18.80
CA THR A 14 20.25 -5.01 19.99
C THR A 14 20.33 -3.81 20.95
N PRO A 15 20.51 -4.01 22.26
CA PRO A 15 20.59 -2.91 23.24
C PRO A 15 21.71 -1.91 22.94
N THR A 16 22.82 -2.39 22.37
CA THR A 16 24.00 -1.62 21.94
C THR A 16 23.96 -1.27 20.45
N GLY A 17 22.94 -1.69 19.72
CA GLY A 17 22.84 -1.54 18.27
C GLY A 17 22.45 -0.14 17.82
N LYS A 18 22.73 0.14 16.54
CA LYS A 18 22.32 1.37 15.87
C LYS A 18 20.79 1.43 15.76
N ALA A 19 20.22 2.60 16.06
CA ALA A 19 18.79 2.85 15.84
C ALA A 19 18.49 2.96 14.35
N ILE A 20 17.51 2.19 13.88
CA ILE A 20 17.00 2.18 12.52
C ILE A 20 15.65 2.90 12.51
N PRO A 21 15.53 4.06 11.86
CA PRO A 21 14.25 4.70 11.63
C PRO A 21 13.42 3.87 10.64
N ILE A 22 12.23 3.47 11.07
CA ILE A 22 11.20 2.81 10.26
C ILE A 22 10.01 3.75 10.16
N ARG A 23 9.49 3.91 8.95
CA ARG A 23 8.24 4.60 8.68
C ARG A 23 7.15 3.58 8.32
N LEU A 24 6.02 3.71 9.00
CA LEU A 24 4.81 2.96 8.77
C LEU A 24 3.80 3.89 8.10
N PHE A 25 3.31 3.49 6.94
CA PHE A 25 2.22 4.16 6.24
C PHE A 25 0.98 3.30 6.30
N LEU A 26 -0.09 3.89 6.82
CA LEU A 26 -1.42 3.31 6.91
C LEU A 26 -2.30 4.07 5.93
N THR A 27 -2.76 3.40 4.88
CA THR A 27 -3.60 4.02 3.84
C THR A 27 -4.95 3.32 3.82
N ASN A 28 -6.01 4.09 4.03
CA ASN A 28 -7.39 3.62 3.97
C ASN A 28 -8.18 4.50 3.00
N GLU A 29 -8.11 4.15 1.72
CA GLU A 29 -8.76 4.93 0.66
C GLU A 29 -10.26 4.68 0.57
N SER A 30 -10.70 3.42 0.72
CA SER A 30 -12.07 3.01 0.45
C SER A 30 -12.93 2.86 1.71
N GLY A 31 -12.35 2.96 2.91
CA GLY A 31 -13.04 2.76 4.18
C GLY A 31 -13.19 1.28 4.61
N TYR A 32 -12.92 0.33 3.70
CA TYR A 32 -13.07 -1.11 3.92
C TYR A 32 -11.75 -1.90 3.84
N TYR A 33 -10.68 -1.28 3.34
CA TYR A 33 -9.37 -1.89 3.20
C TYR A 33 -8.30 -0.97 3.80
N LEU A 34 -7.49 -1.52 4.70
CA LEU A 34 -6.35 -0.85 5.30
C LEU A 34 -5.09 -1.43 4.68
N ASP A 35 -4.42 -0.66 3.84
CA ASP A 35 -3.09 -0.99 3.36
C ASP A 35 -2.03 -0.54 4.38
N ILE A 36 -1.09 -1.43 4.67
CA ILE A 36 -0.02 -1.21 5.64
C ILE A 36 1.31 -1.42 4.93
N SER A 37 2.04 -0.32 4.76
CA SER A 37 3.35 -0.32 4.11
C SER A 37 4.43 0.10 5.11
N LEU A 38 5.48 -0.73 5.26
CA LEU A 38 6.64 -0.42 6.09
C LEU A 38 7.85 -0.09 5.22
N TYR A 39 8.55 0.99 5.57
CA TYR A 39 9.78 1.40 4.92
C TYR A 39 10.87 1.68 5.95
N LYS A 40 12.08 1.22 5.68
CA LYS A 40 13.30 1.67 6.35
C LYS A 40 13.94 2.79 5.55
N GLU A 41 14.43 3.82 6.23
CA GLU A 41 15.19 4.89 5.60
C GLU A 41 16.62 4.39 5.33
N VAL A 42 17.02 4.31 4.06
CA VAL A 42 18.36 3.86 3.66
C VAL A 42 19.03 4.93 2.82
N THR A 43 20.29 5.23 3.13
CA THR A 43 21.11 6.12 2.32
C THR A 43 21.69 5.31 1.17
N ASP A 44 21.49 5.75 -0.07
CA ASP A 44 22.16 5.16 -1.21
C ASP A 44 23.69 5.36 -1.08
N SER A 45 24.46 4.30 -1.28
CA SER A 45 25.92 4.36 -1.26
C SER A 45 26.52 4.88 -2.57
N LEU A 46 25.75 4.94 -3.66
CA LEU A 46 26.24 5.41 -4.96
C LEU A 46 26.45 6.94 -5.01
N THR A 47 25.62 7.70 -4.31
CA THR A 47 25.71 9.18 -4.23
C THR A 47 26.61 9.67 -3.09
N GLY A 48 27.14 8.77 -2.27
CA GLY A 48 28.05 9.10 -1.16
C GLY A 48 29.44 9.62 -1.60
N GLN A 49 29.77 9.58 -2.89
CA GLN A 49 31.06 10.06 -3.43
C GLN A 49 31.02 11.45 -4.08
N LEU A 50 29.84 12.06 -4.27
CA LEU A 50 29.74 13.39 -4.86
C LEU A 50 29.15 14.39 -3.86
N GLY A 51 30.04 15.10 -3.18
CA GLY A 51 29.85 16.49 -2.73
C GLY A 51 28.67 16.80 -1.80
N HIS A 52 29.00 17.35 -0.64
CA HIS A 52 28.12 18.09 0.28
C HIS A 52 26.97 18.88 -0.40
N SER A 53 25.76 18.32 -0.48
CA SER A 53 24.50 19.08 -0.33
C SER A 53 23.22 18.26 -0.21
N ASP A 54 23.15 16.98 -0.62
CA ASP A 54 21.94 16.18 -0.40
C ASP A 54 22.27 14.70 -0.18
N ARG A 55 22.32 14.26 1.09
CA ARG A 55 22.23 12.83 1.40
C ARG A 55 20.84 12.36 1.00
N GLN A 56 20.73 11.79 -0.18
CA GLN A 56 19.48 11.20 -0.68
C GLN A 56 19.17 9.94 0.13
N ILE A 57 18.26 10.10 1.08
CA ILE A 57 17.71 8.99 1.87
C ILE A 57 16.48 8.50 1.12
N MET A 58 16.42 7.19 0.85
CA MET A 58 15.33 6.54 0.14
C MET A 58 14.55 5.61 1.06
N PHE A 59 13.28 5.39 0.71
CA PHE A 59 12.42 4.40 1.35
C PHE A 59 12.72 3.01 0.80
N GLN A 60 13.34 2.14 1.58
CA GLN A 60 13.46 0.74 1.24
C GLN A 60 12.36 -0.06 1.95
N ALA A 61 11.54 -0.81 1.21
CA ALA A 61 10.47 -1.61 1.79
C ALA A 61 11.05 -2.60 2.82
N TYR A 62 10.32 -2.79 3.92
CA TYR A 62 10.71 -3.69 5.00
C TYR A 62 9.79 -4.92 5.00
N GLY A 63 10.30 -6.04 4.46
CA GLY A 63 9.57 -7.31 4.31
C GLY A 63 9.42 -7.71 2.84
N ASP A 64 8.56 -8.71 2.57
CA ASP A 64 8.34 -9.27 1.23
C ASP A 64 7.44 -8.39 0.34
N LYS A 65 6.70 -7.46 0.93
CA LYS A 65 5.80 -6.54 0.21
C LYS A 65 6.55 -5.28 -0.19
N GLN A 66 6.75 -5.08 -1.49
CA GLN A 66 7.20 -3.80 -2.03
C GLN A 66 6.03 -2.82 -2.07
N GLY A 67 5.98 -1.91 -1.10
CA GLY A 67 4.95 -0.86 -1.05
C GLY A 67 5.18 0.24 -2.09
N PRO A 68 4.17 1.09 -2.35
CA PRO A 68 4.18 2.10 -3.42
C PRO A 68 5.29 3.17 -3.30
N LEU A 69 5.81 3.42 -2.10
CA LEU A 69 6.90 4.38 -1.88
C LEU A 69 8.28 3.73 -1.94
N HIS A 70 8.38 2.44 -2.30
CA HIS A 70 9.67 1.75 -2.39
C HIS A 70 10.58 2.41 -3.44
N GLY A 71 11.80 2.78 -3.04
CA GLY A 71 12.79 3.44 -3.89
C GLY A 71 12.61 4.94 -4.01
N MET A 72 11.55 5.53 -3.44
CA MET A 72 11.33 6.97 -3.48
C MET A 72 12.18 7.70 -2.42
N LEU A 73 12.54 8.96 -2.69
CA LEU A 73 13.24 9.82 -1.73
C LEU A 73 12.32 10.16 -0.55
N ILE A 74 12.87 10.27 0.66
CA ILE A 74 12.10 10.68 1.85
C ILE A 74 11.52 12.10 1.75
N ASN A 75 12.08 12.93 0.87
CA ASN A 75 11.66 14.30 0.62
C ASN A 75 10.59 14.39 -0.47
N THR A 76 10.14 13.26 -1.03
CA THR A 76 9.08 13.27 -2.04
C THR A 76 7.84 13.91 -1.41
N PRO A 77 7.36 15.06 -1.95
CA PRO A 77 6.20 15.72 -1.40
C PRO A 77 4.98 14.80 -1.49
N TYR A 78 4.09 14.89 -0.49
CA TYR A 78 2.81 14.20 -0.54
C TYR A 78 2.08 14.61 -1.81
N VAL A 79 1.64 13.61 -2.59
CA VAL A 79 0.83 13.85 -3.78
C VAL A 79 -0.39 14.66 -3.35
N THR A 80 -0.65 15.76 -4.04
CA THR A 80 -1.81 16.60 -3.76
C THR A 80 -3.09 15.78 -3.92
N LYS A 81 -4.15 16.14 -3.18
CA LYS A 81 -5.44 15.44 -3.24
C LYS A 81 -5.87 15.26 -4.70
N ASP A 82 -5.80 14.02 -5.16
CA ASP A 82 -6.06 13.66 -6.54
C ASP A 82 -7.55 13.88 -6.88
N LEU A 83 -7.86 14.15 -8.15
CA LEU A 83 -9.22 14.24 -8.69
C LEU A 83 -10.04 12.99 -8.31
N LEU A 84 -9.39 11.83 -8.24
CA LEU A 84 -9.96 10.56 -7.80
C LEU A 84 -10.46 10.60 -6.35
N GLN A 85 -9.72 11.23 -5.43
CA GLN A 85 -10.13 11.37 -4.03
C GLN A 85 -11.36 12.29 -3.91
N SER A 86 -11.48 13.31 -4.76
CA SER A 86 -12.70 14.13 -4.84
C SER A 86 -13.91 13.31 -5.30
N LYS A 87 -13.75 12.48 -6.34
CA LYS A 87 -14.81 11.57 -6.82
C LYS A 87 -15.18 10.51 -5.78
N ARG A 88 -14.21 9.95 -5.05
CA ARG A 88 -14.45 9.03 -3.92
C ARG A 88 -15.24 9.69 -2.81
N PHE A 89 -14.87 10.92 -2.43
CA PHE A 89 -15.62 11.69 -1.44
C PHE A 89 -17.06 11.97 -1.88
N GLN A 90 -17.27 12.28 -3.16
CA GLN A 90 -18.60 12.47 -3.72
C GLN A 90 -19.44 11.19 -3.67
N ALA A 91 -18.87 10.05 -4.08
CA ALA A 91 -19.55 8.75 -4.00
C ALA A 91 -19.93 8.40 -2.55
N GLN A 92 -19.00 8.53 -1.60
CA GLN A 92 -19.24 8.27 -0.18
C GLN A 92 -20.31 9.21 0.41
N SER A 93 -20.31 10.48 0.00
CA SER A 93 -21.32 11.45 0.42
C SER A 93 -22.72 11.10 -0.06
N LEU A 94 -22.81 10.41 -1.21
CA LEU A 94 -24.06 9.87 -1.76
C LEU A 94 -24.42 8.49 -1.18
N GLY A 95 -23.63 7.96 -0.24
CA GLY A 95 -23.85 6.64 0.36
C GLY A 95 -23.52 5.47 -0.57
N THR A 96 -22.78 5.70 -1.65
CA THR A 96 -22.35 4.66 -2.59
C THR A 96 -20.82 4.54 -2.62
N THR A 97 -20.33 3.42 -3.16
CA THR A 97 -18.89 3.18 -3.30
C THR A 97 -18.41 3.66 -4.67
N TYR A 98 -17.16 4.14 -4.72
CA TYR A 98 -16.56 4.57 -5.97
C TYR A 98 -16.34 3.38 -6.93
N VAL A 99 -16.57 3.59 -8.23
CA VAL A 99 -16.58 2.51 -9.24
C VAL A 99 -15.27 1.71 -9.30
N TYR A 100 -14.13 2.36 -9.13
CA TYR A 100 -12.82 1.69 -9.16
C TYR A 100 -12.48 0.96 -7.85
N ASP A 101 -13.25 1.14 -6.78
CA ASP A 101 -13.06 0.41 -5.53
C ASP A 101 -13.81 -0.95 -5.55
N PHE A 102 -14.68 -1.20 -6.53
CA PHE A 102 -15.44 -2.46 -6.65
C PHE A 102 -14.56 -3.70 -6.85
N PRO A 103 -13.56 -3.72 -7.75
CA PRO A 103 -12.68 -4.88 -7.90
C PRO A 103 -12.03 -5.31 -6.58
N GLU A 104 -11.57 -4.35 -5.77
CA GLU A 104 -10.98 -4.65 -4.47
C GLU A 104 -12.03 -5.13 -3.46
N MET A 105 -13.25 -4.58 -3.46
CA MET A 105 -14.36 -5.09 -2.64
C MET A 105 -14.68 -6.56 -2.98
N PHE A 106 -14.67 -6.93 -4.26
CA PHE A 106 -14.85 -8.33 -4.68
C PHE A 106 -13.70 -9.20 -4.20
N ARG A 107 -12.45 -8.73 -4.34
CA ARG A 107 -11.27 -9.46 -3.86
C ARG A 107 -11.35 -9.74 -2.35
N GLN A 108 -11.69 -8.74 -1.55
CA GLN A 108 -11.87 -8.89 -0.09
C GLN A 108 -13.02 -9.84 0.26
N SER A 109 -14.13 -9.76 -0.47
CA SER A 109 -15.28 -10.65 -0.25
C SER A 109 -14.95 -12.10 -0.62
N LEU A 110 -14.19 -12.31 -1.70
CA LEU A 110 -13.69 -13.62 -2.11
C LEU A 110 -12.70 -14.20 -1.09
N LEU A 111 -11.80 -13.39 -0.54
CA LEU A 111 -10.90 -13.82 0.54
C LEU A 111 -11.68 -14.31 1.76
N LYS A 112 -12.65 -13.52 2.22
CA LYS A 112 -13.50 -13.91 3.36
C LYS A 112 -14.30 -15.18 3.07
N LEU A 113 -14.82 -15.32 1.85
CA LEU A 113 -15.52 -16.53 1.43
C LEU A 113 -14.59 -17.74 1.47
N TRP A 114 -13.37 -17.61 0.95
CA TRP A 114 -12.37 -18.68 0.95
C TRP A 114 -12.00 -19.11 2.37
N GLU A 115 -11.75 -18.15 3.27
CA GLU A 115 -11.49 -18.41 4.69
C GLU A 115 -12.67 -19.12 5.36
N SER A 116 -13.91 -18.72 5.07
CA SER A 116 -15.09 -19.41 5.60
C SER A 116 -15.26 -20.82 5.02
N ALA A 117 -14.95 -21.05 3.74
CA ALA A 117 -15.09 -22.35 3.09
C ALA A 117 -14.13 -23.40 3.65
N ASP A 118 -12.91 -22.98 4.01
CA ASP A 118 -11.92 -23.84 4.71
C ASP A 118 -12.42 -24.30 6.08
N ALA A 119 -13.27 -23.50 6.74
CA ALA A 119 -13.87 -23.85 8.03
C ALA A 119 -15.04 -24.87 7.91
N TYR A 120 -15.74 -24.93 6.77
CA TYR A 120 -16.91 -25.81 6.58
C TYR A 120 -16.62 -27.08 5.79
N THR A 121 -15.49 -27.17 5.08
CA THR A 121 -15.20 -28.29 4.19
C THR A 121 -13.88 -28.97 4.56
N HIS A 122 -13.92 -30.30 4.78
CA HIS A 122 -12.73 -31.14 4.94
C HIS A 122 -12.00 -31.36 3.59
N LEU A 123 -11.85 -30.30 2.80
CA LEU A 123 -11.08 -30.34 1.56
C LEU A 123 -9.58 -30.31 1.89
N PRO A 124 -8.72 -30.93 1.06
CA PRO A 124 -7.29 -30.78 1.20
C PRO A 124 -6.93 -29.29 1.07
N LYS A 125 -6.01 -28.84 1.94
CA LYS A 125 -5.62 -27.43 2.10
C LYS A 125 -5.14 -26.85 0.75
N CYS A 126 -6.03 -26.20 0.02
CA CYS A 126 -5.68 -25.50 -1.21
C CYS A 126 -4.96 -24.20 -0.83
N PRO A 127 -3.69 -24.00 -1.23
CA PRO A 127 -3.02 -22.73 -0.99
C PRO A 127 -3.78 -21.62 -1.71
N LEU A 128 -3.95 -20.48 -1.04
CA LEU A 128 -4.55 -19.30 -1.64
C LEU A 128 -3.75 -18.94 -2.91
N PRO A 129 -4.40 -18.82 -4.08
CA PRO A 129 -3.72 -18.39 -5.29
C PRO A 129 -3.06 -17.02 -5.09
N SER A 130 -1.85 -16.84 -5.61
CA SER A 130 -1.13 -15.56 -5.57
C SER A 130 -1.95 -14.43 -6.23
N ASP A 131 -2.68 -14.79 -7.29
CA ASP A 131 -3.63 -13.92 -7.99
C ASP A 131 -5.04 -14.47 -7.82
N LEU A 132 -5.77 -13.96 -6.81
CA LEU A 132 -7.16 -14.35 -6.56
C LEU A 132 -8.12 -13.78 -7.60
N LEU A 133 -7.81 -12.60 -8.13
CA LEU A 133 -8.65 -11.88 -9.08
C LEU A 133 -7.76 -11.12 -10.07
N THR A 134 -7.91 -11.44 -11.36
CA THR A 134 -7.36 -10.63 -12.45
C THR A 134 -8.50 -9.82 -13.04
N TYR A 135 -8.31 -8.51 -13.16
CA TYR A 135 -9.27 -7.61 -13.77
C TYR A 135 -8.56 -6.69 -14.75
N THR A 136 -9.25 -6.33 -15.82
CA THR A 136 -8.75 -5.39 -16.83
C THR A 136 -9.89 -4.44 -17.14
N GLU A 137 -9.60 -3.15 -17.11
CA GLU A 137 -10.58 -2.13 -17.46
C GLU A 137 -10.93 -2.24 -18.94
N LEU A 138 -12.22 -2.34 -19.24
CA LEU A 138 -12.70 -2.35 -20.61
C LEU A 138 -12.91 -0.91 -21.06
N VAL A 139 -12.08 -0.47 -21.99
CA VAL A 139 -12.14 0.84 -22.62
C VAL A 139 -12.49 0.64 -24.09
N LEU A 140 -13.38 1.47 -24.62
CA LEU A 140 -13.70 1.49 -26.04
C LEU A 140 -12.44 1.83 -26.83
N ASP A 141 -12.20 1.09 -27.91
CA ASP A 141 -11.12 1.45 -28.81
C ASP A 141 -11.55 2.69 -29.65
N PRO A 142 -10.63 3.33 -30.39
CA PRO A 142 -11.00 4.48 -31.24
C PRO A 142 -12.05 4.16 -32.32
N GLN A 143 -12.38 2.90 -32.55
CA GLN A 143 -13.30 2.38 -33.55
C GLN A 143 -14.63 1.88 -32.95
N GLY A 144 -14.74 1.76 -31.62
CA GLY A 144 -15.96 1.47 -30.87
C GLY A 144 -15.95 0.10 -30.21
#